data_AF-A0A259DDY5-F1
#
_entry.id   AF-A0A259DDY5-F1
#
_cell.length_a   1.000
_cell.length_b   1.000
_cell.length_c   1.000
_cell.angle_alpha   90.00
_cell.angle_beta   90.00
_cell.angle_gamma   90.00
#
_symmetry.space_group_name_H-M   'P 1'
#
loop_
_entity.id
_entity.type
_entity.pdbx_description
1 polymer ?
#
loop_
_entity_poly.entity_id
_entity_poly.type
_entity_poly.pdbx_seq_one_letter_code
_entity_poly.pdbx_strand_id
1 'polypeptide(L)'
;KNAVSFITAFEKVMTDEARRRDCDGVICGHIHKAEIRMLDGLLYCNDGDWVESLTALAENADGTLEIIHWTHCLETPASSTDKTIATVLETA
;
A
#
# COMPACT_ATOMS: atom_id res chain seq x y z
N LYS A 1 23.38 -2.37 -9.35
CA LYS A 1 23.86 -3.04 -8.12
C LYS A 1 23.87 -2.10 -6.90
N ASN A 2 24.17 -0.81 -7.05
CA ASN A 2 24.23 0.13 -5.91
C ASN A 2 22.87 0.52 -5.32
N ALA A 3 21.84 0.75 -6.15
CA ALA A 3 20.52 1.19 -5.67
C ALA A 3 19.83 0.16 -4.74
N VAL A 4 19.88 -1.12 -5.09
CA VAL A 4 19.33 -2.21 -4.24
C VAL A 4 20.07 -2.27 -2.90
N SER A 5 21.39 -2.14 -2.92
CA SER A 5 22.20 -2.11 -1.69
C SER A 5 21.86 -0.91 -0.80
N PHE A 6 21.54 0.24 -1.41
CA PHE A 6 21.14 1.44 -0.67
C PHE A 6 19.78 1.24 0.02
N ILE A 7 18.80 0.67 -0.68
CA ILE A 7 17.47 0.38 -0.13
C ILE A 7 17.60 -0.55 1.08
N THR A 8 18.32 -1.66 0.94
CA THR A 8 18.49 -2.61 2.06
C THR A 8 19.26 -2.00 3.24
N ALA A 9 20.25 -1.13 2.97
CA ALA A 9 20.97 -0.44 4.03
C ALA A 9 20.06 0.54 4.79
N PHE A 10 19.20 1.29 4.08
CA PHE A 10 18.25 2.21 4.68
C PHE A 10 17.21 1.47 5.53
N GLU A 11 16.59 0.43 4.98
CA GLU A 11 15.64 -0.44 5.70
C GLU A 11 16.26 -0.95 7.02
N LYS A 12 17.52 -1.40 6.97
CA LYS A 12 18.25 -1.88 8.15
C LYS A 12 18.48 -0.78 9.20
N VAL A 13 18.89 0.41 8.78
CA VAL A 13 19.12 1.54 9.70
C VAL A 13 17.84 1.91 10.43
N MET A 14 16.71 1.95 9.72
CA MET A 14 15.41 2.29 10.31
C MET A 14 14.93 1.22 11.29
N THR A 15 15.05 -0.06 10.96
CA THR A 15 14.62 -1.15 11.86
C THR A 15 15.55 -1.29 13.07
N ASP A 16 16.86 -1.05 12.91
CA ASP A 16 17.79 -1.02 14.04
C ASP A 16 17.46 0.11 15.03
N GLU A 17 17.07 1.29 14.53
CA GLU A 17 16.68 2.42 15.38
C GLU A 17 15.37 2.15 16.13
N ALA A 18 14.38 1.54 15.47
CA ALA A 18 13.13 1.14 16.11
C ALA A 18 13.38 0.11 17.22
N ARG A 19 14.23 -0.89 16.96
CA ARG A 19 14.65 -1.86 17.97
C ARG A 19 15.37 -1.20 19.13
N ARG A 20 16.27 -0.25 18.87
CA ARG A 20 17.01 0.49 19.91
C ARG A 20 16.07 1.29 20.83
N ARG A 21 14.89 1.67 20.33
CA ARG A 21 13.85 2.41 21.07
C ARG A 21 12.76 1.53 21.67
N ASP A 22 12.89 0.21 21.58
CA ASP A 22 11.90 -0.75 22.08
C ASP A 22 10.51 -0.55 21.43
N CYS A 23 10.49 -0.30 20.12
CA CYS A 23 9.27 -0.17 19.33
C CYS A 23 8.95 -1.46 18.57
N ASP A 24 7.66 -1.73 18.33
CA ASP A 24 7.20 -2.87 17.53
C ASP A 24 7.45 -2.70 16.02
N GLY A 25 7.72 -1.48 15.57
CA GLY A 25 7.92 -1.16 14.17
C GLY A 25 8.31 0.29 13.88
N VAL A 26 8.41 0.62 12.60
CA VAL A 26 8.73 1.95 12.09
C VAL A 26 7.91 2.28 10.85
N ILE A 27 7.38 3.50 10.82
CA ILE A 27 6.83 4.14 9.63
C ILE A 27 7.84 5.19 9.17
N CYS A 28 8.25 5.12 7.92
CA CYS A 28 9.25 6.01 7.33
C CYS A 28 8.93 6.36 5.88
N GLY A 29 9.83 7.12 5.27
CA GLY A 29 9.74 7.58 3.88
C GLY A 29 11.10 7.69 3.22
N HIS A 30 11.33 8.78 2.49
CA HIS A 30 12.62 9.21 1.93
C HIS A 30 13.09 8.45 0.68
N ILE A 31 12.86 7.15 0.57
CA ILE A 31 13.36 6.35 -0.57
C ILE A 31 12.31 6.08 -1.67
N HIS A 32 11.10 6.61 -1.51
CA HIS A 32 10.00 6.58 -2.49
C HIS A 32 9.65 5.15 -2.93
N LYS A 33 9.55 4.22 -1.97
CA LYS A 33 9.25 2.82 -2.22
C LYS A 33 8.22 2.35 -1.20
N ALA A 34 6.95 2.45 -1.59
CA ALA A 34 5.84 2.01 -0.76
C ALA A 34 6.00 0.52 -0.40
N GLU A 35 6.05 0.20 0.90
CA GLU A 35 6.22 -1.18 1.35
C GLU A 35 5.72 -1.36 2.79
N ILE A 36 5.02 -2.47 3.06
CA ILE A 36 4.74 -2.98 4.41
C ILE A 36 5.32 -4.38 4.47
N ARG A 37 6.23 -4.63 5.42
CA ARG A 37 6.88 -5.94 5.58
C ARG A 37 7.38 -6.15 7.00
N MET A 38 7.50 -7.42 7.39
CA MET A 38 8.19 -7.79 8.61
C MET A 38 9.70 -7.89 8.35
N LEU A 39 10.50 -7.27 9.22
CA LEU A 39 11.95 -7.37 9.20
C LEU A 39 12.51 -7.66 10.58
N ASP A 40 13.13 -8.83 10.72
CA ASP A 40 13.76 -9.29 11.96
C ASP A 40 12.83 -9.12 13.19
N GLY A 41 11.55 -9.43 13.00
CA GLY A 41 10.50 -9.34 14.01
C GLY A 41 9.85 -7.97 14.20
N LEU A 42 10.32 -6.92 13.51
CA LEU A 42 9.70 -5.59 13.55
C LEU A 42 8.86 -5.30 12.30
N LEU A 43 7.79 -4.55 12.47
CA LEU A 43 6.99 -4.06 11.36
C LEU A 43 7.71 -2.87 10.69
N TYR A 44 8.05 -3.01 9.41
CA TYR A 44 8.62 -1.94 8.61
C TYR A 44 7.56 -1.45 7.62
N CYS A 45 7.28 -0.15 7.68
CA CYS A 45 6.40 0.54 6.77
C CYS A 45 7.16 1.71 6.14
N ASN A 46 7.08 1.80 4.82
CA ASN A 46 7.62 2.92 4.07
C ASN A 46 6.52 3.49 3.20
N ASP A 47 6.31 4.80 3.27
CA ASP A 47 5.47 5.47 2.30
C ASP A 47 6.18 5.54 0.94
N GLY A 48 5.37 5.58 -0.12
CA GLY A 48 5.88 5.91 -1.45
C GLY A 48 5.89 7.42 -1.61
N ASP A 49 5.57 7.87 -2.81
CA ASP A 49 5.56 9.28 -3.14
C ASP A 49 4.31 9.64 -3.96
N TRP A 50 4.14 10.94 -4.18
CA TRP A 50 2.95 11.50 -4.85
C TRP A 50 3.23 11.93 -6.29
N VAL A 51 4.36 11.47 -6.85
CA VAL A 51 4.82 11.83 -8.20
C VAL A 51 4.90 10.58 -9.07
N GLU A 52 5.57 9.54 -8.61
CA GLU A 52 5.81 8.29 -9.33
C GLU A 52 4.91 7.17 -8.83
N SER A 53 4.95 6.83 -7.52
CA SER A 53 4.15 5.71 -7.02
C SER A 53 2.68 6.05 -6.79
N LEU A 54 2.37 7.32 -6.52
CA LEU A 54 1.02 7.81 -6.20
C LEU A 54 0.34 7.00 -5.09
N THR A 55 1.10 6.73 -4.03
CA THR A 55 0.65 5.89 -2.91
C THR A 55 0.53 6.66 -1.61
N ALA A 56 -0.37 6.22 -0.73
CA ALA A 56 -0.44 6.64 0.66
C ALA A 56 -0.39 5.42 1.59
N LEU A 57 0.27 5.56 2.74
CA LEU A 57 0.15 4.60 3.84
C LEU A 57 -1.01 5.04 4.74
N ALA A 58 -1.93 4.13 5.02
CA ALA A 58 -3.10 4.39 5.85
C ALA A 58 -3.22 3.36 6.98
N GLU A 59 -3.79 3.81 8.09
CA GLU A 59 -4.22 2.97 9.21
C GLU A 59 -5.74 2.96 9.26
N ASN A 60 -6.32 1.76 9.26
CA ASN A 60 -7.75 1.55 9.42
C ASN A 60 -8.17 1.63 10.88
N ALA A 61 -9.47 1.82 11.12
CA ALA A 61 -10.01 1.92 12.48
C ALA A 61 -9.81 0.66 13.34
N ASP A 62 -9.52 -0.50 12.72
CA ASP A 62 -9.19 -1.75 13.39
C ASP A 62 -7.68 -1.92 13.65
N GLY A 63 -6.86 -0.91 13.30
CA GLY A 63 -5.41 -0.90 13.46
C GLY A 63 -4.65 -1.60 12.32
N THR A 64 -5.33 -2.07 11.27
CA THR A 64 -4.64 -2.64 10.10
C THR A 64 -4.00 -1.54 9.25
N LEU A 65 -2.76 -1.78 8.80
CA LEU A 65 -2.04 -0.87 7.90
C LEU A 65 -2.16 -1.34 6.45
N GLU A 66 -2.37 -0.40 5.53
CA GLU A 66 -2.44 -0.68 4.10
C GLU A 66 -1.77 0.40 3.25
N ILE A 67 -1.39 0.03 2.03
CA ILE A 67 -0.90 0.95 1.00
C ILE A 67 -2.05 1.22 0.03
N ILE A 68 -2.52 2.45 0.01
CA ILE A 68 -3.53 2.93 -0.93
C ILE A 68 -2.81 3.37 -2.20
N HIS A 69 -3.26 2.88 -3.36
CA HIS A 69 -2.82 3.33 -4.68
C HIS A 69 -3.87 4.27 -5.27
N TRP A 70 -3.52 5.55 -5.46
CA TRP A 70 -4.45 6.55 -5.97
C TRP A 70 -5.07 6.17 -7.31
N THR A 71 -4.30 5.52 -8.19
CA THR A 71 -4.76 5.04 -9.50
C THR A 71 -5.95 4.08 -9.39
N HIS A 72 -6.04 3.27 -8.34
CA HIS A 72 -7.14 2.34 -8.12
C HIS A 72 -8.37 3.04 -7.52
N CYS A 73 -8.19 4.18 -6.84
CA CYS A 73 -9.31 4.97 -6.32
C CYS A 73 -10.12 5.68 -7.42
N LEU A 74 -9.50 5.89 -8.60
CA LEU A 74 -10.18 6.47 -9.77
C LEU A 74 -11.03 5.45 -10.53
N GLU A 75 -10.80 4.16 -10.30
CA GLU A 75 -11.64 3.10 -10.87
C GLU A 75 -12.96 3.08 -10.10
N THR A 76 -13.99 3.67 -10.69
CA THR A 76 -15.36 3.51 -10.19
C THR A 76 -15.65 2.02 -10.19
N PRO A 77 -16.07 1.40 -9.06
CA PRO A 77 -16.46 0.00 -9.07
C PRO A 77 -17.59 -0.13 -10.08
N ALA A 78 -17.32 -0.82 -11.19
CA ALA A 78 -18.33 -1.04 -12.20
C ALA A 78 -19.52 -1.71 -11.51
N SER A 79 -20.63 -0.98 -11.40
CA SER A 79 -21.92 -1.52 -11.01
C SER A 79 -22.15 -2.79 -11.81
N SER A 80 -22.16 -3.94 -11.13
CA SER A 80 -22.57 -5.21 -11.71
C SER A 80 -24.06 -5.13 -12.04
N THR A 81 -24.39 -4.53 -13.18
CA THR A 81 -25.76 -4.54 -13.69
C THR A 81 -25.99 -5.90 -14.32
N ASP A 82 -26.61 -6.77 -13.53
CA ASP A 82 -27.14 -8.07 -13.93
C ASP A 82 -28.06 -7.87 -15.16
N LYS A 83 -27.64 -8.41 -16.31
CA LYS A 83 -28.40 -8.30 -17.56
C LYS A 83 -29.58 -9.26 -17.53
N THR A 84 -30.67 -8.87 -16.86
CA THR A 84 -31.97 -9.47 -17.17
C THR A 84 -32.47 -8.86 -18.48
N ILE A 85 -32.21 -9.54 -19.59
CA ILE A 85 -32.81 -9.20 -20.88
C ILE A 85 -34.30 -9.55 -20.80
N ALA A 86 -35.13 -8.52 -20.66
CA ALA A 86 -36.56 -8.62 -20.92
C ALA A 86 -36.76 -8.76 -22.44
N THR A 87 -36.99 -9.97 -22.92
CA THR A 87 -37.46 -10.20 -24.29
C THR A 87 -38.91 -9.72 -24.36
N VAL A 88 -39.11 -8.60 -25.06
CA VAL A 88 -40.43 -8.11 -25.45
C VAL A 88 -41.06 -9.14 -26.38
N LEU A 89 -42.20 -9.70 -25.98
CA LEU A 89 -43.11 -10.43 -26.88
C LEU A 89 -43.73 -9.39 -27.82
N GLU A 90 -43.26 -9.35 -29.07
CA GLU A 90 -44.02 -8.73 -30.16
C GLU A 90 -45.09 -9.72 -30.64
N THR A 91 -46.33 -9.25 -30.56
CA THR A 91 -47.55 -9.94 -30.99
C THR A 91 -47.67 -9.95 -32.51
N ALA A 92 -47.99 -11.12 -33.08
CA ALA A 92 -48.75 -11.29 -34.32
C ALA A 92 -49.64 -12.53 -34.20
#